data_AF-A0A3M0ZE18-F1
#
_entry.id   AF-A0A3M0ZE18-F1
#
_cell.length_a   1.000
_cell.length_b   1.000
_cell.length_c   1.000
_cell.angle_alpha   90.00
_cell.angle_beta   90.00
_cell.angle_gamma   90.00
#
_symmetry.space_group_name_H-M   'P 1'
#
loop_
_entity.id
_entity.type
_entity.pdbx_description
1 polymer ?
#
loop_
_entity_poly.entity_id
_entity_poly.type
_entity_poly.pdbx_seq_one_letter_code
_entity_poly.pdbx_strand_id
1 'polypeptide(L)'
;MVWLGRTEPRSGAHAAVTSLGKTIPQFSAPDAGCGTTPAMTFLVIRSAWTALPALIRRHSTPSGRGVPKMSERRVPTDAGQVVPPLAVGGLAAALQIYELARFLGDRVEVPGVAVETFVDPLNRSEQRTSYARRTNCRFDHERWEPAPIALESTVQSVLAGPGRTAQASLFVDGAVLIERWACTACQTTFNDLRFYGGPFAGIACPRCGGLSSPVGASARDELDKSLITDSPDVGELSLASLGLRDGDLFGVRHSKGRSEYLCVARSGVVSVFDGEDRGHDEAGILAIIGCGNVGSQVAAHAARMRGIRRLILVDPDRFEAGNLVSQAIGPADIGRAKARLLAERILALNPSCETLAFVERIERLPVGYFRDAILLGCVDSRAARQAINRVAWRVGRAWIDAGIDPGSGCVRVVAYRCEEGRPCLECAWDESDYETLEQEHPCREITEPTGAGAAARGESR
;
A
#
# COMPACT_ATOMS: atom_id res chain seq x y z
N MET A 1 -36.17 15.26 0.84
CA MET A 1 -37.32 15.40 1.77
C MET A 1 -38.18 14.16 1.60
N VAL A 2 -38.28 13.31 2.62
CA VAL A 2 -39.20 12.16 2.63
C VAL A 2 -39.98 12.21 3.93
N TRP A 3 -41.29 12.10 3.80
CA TRP A 3 -42.27 12.32 4.86
C TRP A 3 -42.72 10.95 5.38
N LEU A 4 -42.45 10.64 6.65
CA LEU A 4 -42.94 9.41 7.29
C LEU A 4 -44.11 9.76 8.21
N GLY A 5 -45.28 9.21 7.88
CA GLY A 5 -46.54 9.52 8.54
C GLY A 5 -46.65 8.95 9.95
N ARG A 6 -47.45 9.61 10.78
CA ARG A 6 -47.82 9.15 12.13
C ARG A 6 -48.78 7.96 12.05
N THR A 7 -48.59 6.98 12.94
CA THR A 7 -49.65 6.08 13.40
C THR A 7 -49.64 6.05 14.93
N GLU A 8 -50.79 6.31 15.55
CA GLU A 8 -50.97 6.27 17.01
C GLU A 8 -51.35 4.87 17.51
N PRO A 9 -51.18 4.58 18.82
CA PRO A 9 -51.09 3.21 19.32
C PRO A 9 -52.42 2.59 19.76
N ARG A 10 -52.43 1.25 19.90
CA ARG A 10 -53.46 0.50 20.63
C ARG A 10 -52.91 -0.06 21.96
N SER A 11 -53.83 -0.31 22.88
CA SER A 11 -53.65 -0.33 24.33
C SER A 11 -53.56 -1.70 25.00
N GLY A 12 -52.87 -1.76 26.15
CA GLY A 12 -53.04 -2.77 27.20
C GLY A 12 -51.87 -3.75 27.38
N ALA A 13 -51.42 -4.11 28.59
CA ALA A 13 -51.79 -3.62 29.93
C ALA A 13 -50.73 -4.01 30.99
N HIS A 14 -50.61 -3.23 32.08
CA HIS A 14 -49.95 -3.51 33.39
C HIS A 14 -48.49 -4.05 33.40
N ALA A 15 -47.51 -3.60 34.21
CA ALA A 15 -47.36 -2.53 35.20
C ALA A 15 -45.81 -2.30 35.37
N ALA A 16 -45.24 -1.47 36.25
CA ALA A 16 -45.77 -0.75 37.42
C ALA A 16 -45.03 0.58 37.71
N VAL A 17 -45.34 1.14 38.88
CA VAL A 17 -44.98 2.44 39.46
C VAL A 17 -43.49 2.59 39.85
N THR A 18 -42.85 3.69 39.43
CA THR A 18 -42.32 4.68 40.40
C THR A 18 -42.14 6.07 39.78
N SER A 19 -42.54 7.09 40.54
CA SER A 19 -42.67 8.48 40.08
C SER A 19 -41.46 9.34 40.44
N LEU A 20 -41.02 10.19 39.52
CA LEU A 20 -40.32 11.45 39.86
C LEU A 20 -40.76 12.53 38.87
N GLY A 21 -41.70 13.37 39.30
CA GLY A 21 -42.20 14.46 38.48
C GLY A 21 -41.27 15.68 38.49
N LYS A 22 -41.21 16.39 37.36
CA LYS A 22 -41.01 17.84 37.31
C LYS A 22 -41.51 18.39 35.98
N THR A 23 -42.29 19.45 36.10
CA THR A 23 -42.97 20.25 35.08
C THR A 23 -42.10 20.64 33.89
N ILE A 24 -42.64 20.49 32.67
CA ILE A 24 -42.12 21.10 31.44
C ILE A 24 -42.91 22.39 31.18
N PRO A 25 -42.27 23.57 31.07
CA PRO A 25 -42.92 24.78 30.56
C PRO A 25 -42.93 24.75 29.02
N GLN A 26 -44.10 25.01 28.42
CA GLN A 26 -44.18 25.38 27.01
C GLN A 26 -43.60 26.79 26.81
N PHE A 27 -42.87 27.02 25.72
CA PHE A 27 -42.59 28.37 25.23
C PHE A 27 -42.83 28.47 23.72
N SER A 28 -43.58 29.50 23.35
CA SER A 28 -44.00 29.81 21.98
C SER A 28 -42.89 30.51 21.18
N ALA A 29 -42.89 30.34 19.87
CA ALA A 29 -42.05 31.11 18.96
C ALA A 29 -42.64 32.50 18.63
N PRO A 30 -41.77 33.48 18.33
CA PRO A 30 -42.11 34.54 17.39
C PRO A 30 -41.04 34.73 16.29
N ASP A 31 -41.42 35.47 15.24
CA ASP A 31 -40.75 35.55 13.93
C ASP A 31 -39.56 36.53 13.81
N ALA A 32 -38.74 36.27 12.77
CA ALA A 32 -38.03 37.19 11.86
C ALA A 32 -37.25 38.43 12.38
N GLY A 33 -35.99 38.57 11.91
CA GLY A 33 -35.23 39.83 11.98
C GLY A 33 -33.83 39.73 11.35
N CYS A 34 -33.44 40.72 10.53
CA CYS A 34 -32.16 40.78 9.81
C CYS A 34 -31.23 41.86 10.39
N GLY A 35 -29.91 41.62 10.41
CA GLY A 35 -28.92 42.70 10.28
C GLY A 35 -27.80 42.86 11.34
N THR A 36 -26.56 42.69 10.88
CA THR A 36 -25.30 43.34 11.34
C THR A 36 -24.63 42.99 12.70
N THR A 37 -23.30 42.87 12.60
CA THR A 37 -22.23 42.52 13.57
C THR A 37 -21.54 43.74 14.21
N PRO A 38 -20.49 43.64 15.07
CA PRO A 38 -20.05 42.58 16.02
C PRO A 38 -19.70 43.09 17.44
N ALA A 39 -19.53 42.20 18.44
CA ALA A 39 -18.40 42.14 19.40
C ALA A 39 -18.70 41.32 20.68
N MET A 40 -17.69 40.55 21.13
CA MET A 40 -17.43 40.03 22.49
C MET A 40 -18.59 39.73 23.47
N THR A 41 -18.69 38.46 23.90
CA THR A 41 -18.29 38.04 25.27
C THR A 41 -18.18 36.52 25.36
N PHE A 42 -17.10 36.02 25.96
CA PHE A 42 -16.90 34.60 26.31
C PHE A 42 -17.82 34.20 27.48
N LEU A 43 -18.57 33.09 27.37
CA LEU A 43 -19.07 32.38 28.56
C LEU A 43 -19.16 30.85 28.39
N VAL A 44 -18.01 30.22 28.62
CA VAL A 44 -17.82 28.98 29.40
C VAL A 44 -19.09 28.16 29.73
N ILE A 45 -19.25 27.00 29.07
CA ILE A 45 -20.02 25.87 29.63
C ILE A 45 -19.03 24.93 30.36
N ARG A 46 -18.69 25.30 31.60
CA ARG A 46 -18.11 24.39 32.61
C ARG A 46 -19.21 24.00 33.59
N SER A 47 -19.81 22.81 33.44
CA SER A 47 -20.57 22.13 34.52
C SER A 47 -21.13 20.76 34.13
N ALA A 48 -20.27 19.84 33.67
CA ALA A 48 -20.61 18.40 33.59
C ALA A 48 -19.43 17.48 33.93
N TRP A 49 -18.40 18.00 34.61
CA TRP A 49 -17.13 17.31 34.88
C TRP A 49 -16.68 17.43 36.35
N THR A 50 -17.61 17.20 37.28
CA THR A 50 -17.32 17.15 38.74
C THR A 50 -18.24 16.18 39.49
N ALA A 51 -18.19 14.88 39.16
CA ALA A 51 -18.73 13.80 40.02
C ALA A 51 -18.32 12.37 39.59
N LEU A 52 -17.01 12.07 39.39
CA LEU A 52 -16.50 10.68 39.57
C LEU A 52 -14.96 10.60 39.72
N PRO A 53 -14.37 11.07 40.84
CA PRO A 53 -13.01 10.66 41.20
C PRO A 53 -13.00 9.21 41.69
N ALA A 54 -11.88 8.51 41.46
CA ALA A 54 -11.57 7.15 41.94
C ALA A 54 -12.29 5.94 41.29
N LEU A 55 -11.97 5.63 40.03
CA LEU A 55 -11.68 4.22 39.66
C LEU A 55 -10.68 4.00 38.49
N ILE A 56 -9.95 5.02 38.03
CA ILE A 56 -8.85 4.84 37.06
C ILE A 56 -7.58 4.43 37.82
N ARG A 57 -7.42 3.13 38.10
CA ARG A 57 -6.10 2.58 38.42
C ARG A 57 -5.28 2.55 37.14
N ARG A 58 -4.26 3.41 37.04
CA ARG A 58 -3.19 3.26 36.05
C ARG A 58 -2.44 1.96 36.35
N HIS A 59 -2.79 0.87 35.68
CA HIS A 59 -1.93 -0.30 35.59
C HIS A 59 -0.87 -0.07 34.52
N SER A 60 0.09 0.82 34.84
CA SER A 60 1.43 0.76 34.24
C SER A 60 2.12 -0.49 34.79
N THR A 61 1.87 -1.64 34.18
CA THR A 61 2.60 -2.88 34.49
C THR A 61 4.06 -2.72 34.10
N PRO A 62 5.02 -3.00 35.00
CA PRO A 62 6.42 -3.08 34.62
C PRO A 62 6.62 -4.13 33.51
N SER A 63 7.58 -3.88 32.63
CA SER A 63 8.07 -4.84 31.64
C SER A 63 8.39 -6.19 32.29
N GLY A 64 7.75 -7.28 31.86
CA GLY A 64 8.03 -8.60 32.44
C GLY A 64 7.11 -9.77 32.08
N ARG A 65 5.97 -9.54 31.39
CA ARG A 65 5.17 -10.63 30.81
C ARG A 65 4.72 -10.21 29.40
N GLY A 66 4.94 -11.08 28.42
CA GLY A 66 4.60 -10.81 27.03
C GLY A 66 3.09 -10.61 26.87
N VAL A 67 2.70 -9.56 26.15
CA VAL A 67 1.38 -9.51 25.53
C VAL A 67 1.42 -10.53 24.39
N PRO A 68 0.47 -11.49 24.31
CA PRO A 68 0.55 -12.54 23.31
C PRO A 68 0.47 -11.95 21.91
N LYS A 69 1.47 -12.29 21.08
CA LYS A 69 1.51 -11.90 19.66
C LYS A 69 0.32 -12.50 18.90
N MET A 70 0.03 -11.95 17.72
CA MET A 70 -1.03 -12.46 16.84
C MET A 70 -0.86 -13.95 16.52
N SER A 71 0.37 -14.46 16.51
CA SER A 71 0.73 -15.89 16.35
C SER A 71 0.25 -16.81 17.48
N GLU A 72 -0.12 -16.29 18.65
CA GLU A 72 -0.44 -17.09 19.84
C GLU A 72 -1.95 -17.25 20.08
N ARG A 73 -2.83 -16.51 19.39
CA ARG A 73 -4.29 -16.68 19.49
C ARG A 73 -4.82 -17.62 18.41
N ARG A 74 -4.64 -18.93 18.62
CA ARG A 74 -5.27 -19.95 17.76
C ARG A 74 -6.79 -19.95 17.95
N VAL A 75 -7.52 -19.43 16.96
CA VAL A 75 -8.93 -19.78 16.74
C VAL A 75 -8.99 -21.23 16.24
N PRO A 76 -9.99 -22.06 16.64
CA PRO A 76 -10.09 -23.45 16.18
C PRO A 76 -10.15 -23.56 14.66
N THR A 77 -9.34 -24.45 14.09
CA THR A 77 -9.03 -24.55 12.65
C THR A 77 -10.08 -25.27 11.79
N ASP A 78 -11.26 -25.59 12.33
CA ASP A 78 -12.31 -26.35 11.64
C ASP A 78 -13.47 -25.49 11.09
N ALA A 79 -13.36 -24.16 11.17
CA ALA A 79 -14.24 -23.25 10.43
C ALA A 79 -13.59 -22.90 9.08
N GLY A 80 -14.29 -23.17 7.97
CA GLY A 80 -13.84 -22.82 6.63
C GLY A 80 -13.47 -21.33 6.53
N GLN A 81 -12.41 -21.03 5.76
CA GLN A 81 -11.71 -19.76 5.72
C GLN A 81 -12.65 -18.54 5.77
N VAL A 82 -12.74 -17.91 6.94
CA VAL A 82 -13.65 -16.78 7.18
C VAL A 82 -13.15 -15.57 6.39
N VAL A 83 -13.84 -15.23 5.31
CA VAL A 83 -13.50 -14.07 4.48
C VAL A 83 -14.06 -12.81 5.17
N PRO A 84 -13.22 -11.82 5.55
CA PRO A 84 -13.71 -10.63 6.23
C PRO A 84 -14.75 -9.87 5.41
N PRO A 85 -15.90 -9.46 6.00
CA PRO A 85 -16.89 -8.65 5.32
C PRO A 85 -16.32 -7.33 4.80
N LEU A 86 -16.92 -6.77 3.75
CA LEU A 86 -16.55 -5.46 3.19
C LEU A 86 -16.59 -4.33 4.25
N ALA A 87 -17.47 -4.44 5.25
CA ALA A 87 -17.56 -3.50 6.36
C ALA A 87 -16.29 -3.45 7.24
N VAL A 88 -15.60 -4.59 7.40
CA VAL A 88 -14.33 -4.66 8.15
C VAL A 88 -13.20 -4.03 7.33
N GLY A 89 -13.22 -4.21 6.00
CA GLY A 89 -12.36 -3.45 5.09
C GLY A 89 -12.61 -1.94 5.14
N GLY A 90 -13.86 -1.52 5.24
CA GLY A 90 -14.24 -0.11 5.47
C GLY A 90 -13.67 0.44 6.78
N LEU A 91 -13.71 -0.33 7.86
CA LEU A 91 -13.09 0.06 9.14
C LEU A 91 -11.56 0.20 9.03
N ALA A 92 -10.89 -0.77 8.39
CA ALA A 92 -9.45 -0.70 8.13
C ALA A 92 -9.07 0.51 7.28
N ALA A 93 -9.82 0.76 6.20
CA ALA A 93 -9.61 1.92 5.33
C ALA A 93 -9.84 3.24 6.06
N ALA A 94 -10.88 3.36 6.90
CA ALA A 94 -11.15 4.56 7.68
C ALA A 94 -10.02 4.88 8.67
N LEU A 95 -9.49 3.87 9.37
CA LEU A 95 -8.35 4.03 10.27
C LEU A 95 -7.06 4.39 9.51
N GLN A 96 -6.80 3.75 8.37
CA GLN A 96 -5.62 4.02 7.53
C GLN A 96 -5.66 5.44 6.93
N ILE A 97 -6.83 5.91 6.50
CA ILE A 97 -7.05 7.29 6.03
C ILE A 97 -6.95 8.31 7.17
N TYR A 98 -7.38 7.95 8.39
CA TYR A 98 -7.21 8.82 9.56
C TYR A 98 -5.74 8.97 9.97
N GLU A 99 -4.95 7.89 9.91
CA GLU A 99 -3.49 7.98 10.07
C GLU A 99 -2.86 8.79 8.93
N LEU A 100 -3.29 8.60 7.68
CA LEU A 100 -2.81 9.38 6.53
C LEU A 100 -3.01 10.89 6.75
N ALA A 101 -4.20 11.32 7.21
CA ALA A 101 -4.50 12.72 7.47
C ALA A 101 -3.50 13.40 8.43
N ARG A 102 -2.89 12.64 9.36
CA ARG A 102 -1.82 13.15 10.25
C ARG A 102 -0.51 13.44 9.51
N PHE A 103 -0.22 12.73 8.42
CA PHE A 103 0.89 13.07 7.53
C PHE A 103 0.58 14.29 6.65
N LEU A 104 -0.71 14.54 6.35
CA LEU A 104 -1.14 15.66 5.51
C LEU A 104 -1.18 17.01 6.24
N GLY A 105 -1.19 17.01 7.58
CA GLY A 105 -1.11 18.21 8.39
C GLY A 105 -2.44 18.72 8.98
N ASP A 106 -3.54 17.97 8.84
CA ASP A 106 -4.81 18.33 9.47
C ASP A 106 -4.83 18.00 10.98
N ARG A 107 -4.24 18.91 11.77
CA ARG A 107 -4.44 19.13 13.21
C ARG A 107 -4.73 17.89 14.09
N VAL A 108 -3.77 16.99 14.22
CA VAL A 108 -3.69 16.05 15.35
C VAL A 108 -2.24 16.00 15.84
N GLU A 109 -2.01 16.17 17.14
CA GLU A 109 -0.69 15.93 17.77
C GLU A 109 -0.21 14.53 17.36
N VAL A 110 0.99 14.41 16.78
CA VAL A 110 1.48 13.15 16.18
C VAL A 110 1.70 12.08 17.28
N PRO A 111 0.79 11.10 17.48
CA PRO A 111 0.90 10.15 18.57
C PRO A 111 1.65 8.93 18.04
N GLY A 112 2.98 9.01 18.06
CA GLY A 112 3.87 7.87 17.84
C GLY A 112 3.86 7.29 16.43
N VAL A 113 4.87 7.70 15.64
CA VAL A 113 5.35 6.89 14.52
C VAL A 113 5.60 5.46 15.00
N ALA A 114 5.08 4.48 14.26
CA ALA A 114 5.03 3.06 14.61
C ALA A 114 4.29 2.74 15.92
N VAL A 115 3.22 3.48 16.20
CA VAL A 115 2.11 2.98 17.02
C VAL A 115 1.20 2.12 16.14
N GLU A 116 1.10 0.87 16.52
CA GLU A 116 0.06 -0.03 16.07
C GLU A 116 -1.23 0.27 16.80
N THR A 117 -2.27 0.59 16.06
CA THR A 117 -3.64 0.68 16.56
C THR A 117 -4.36 -0.61 16.17
N PHE A 118 -4.79 -1.37 17.17
CA PHE A 118 -5.54 -2.61 17.02
C PHE A 118 -6.96 -2.40 17.53
N VAL A 119 -7.95 -2.67 16.68
CA VAL A 119 -9.38 -2.52 16.97
C VAL A 119 -10.06 -3.87 16.83
N ASP A 120 -10.64 -4.34 17.93
CA ASP A 120 -11.54 -5.49 17.96
C ASP A 120 -12.99 -4.97 17.85
N PRO A 121 -13.66 -5.14 16.69
CA PRO A 121 -15.02 -4.64 16.51
C PRO A 121 -16.08 -5.46 17.26
N LEU A 122 -15.79 -6.73 17.60
CA LEU A 122 -16.71 -7.61 18.31
C LEU A 122 -16.76 -7.23 19.80
N ASN A 123 -15.59 -7.10 20.43
CA ASN A 123 -15.45 -6.69 21.83
C ASN A 123 -15.46 -5.16 22.00
N ARG A 124 -15.50 -4.38 20.91
CA ARG A 124 -15.48 -2.91 20.88
C ARG A 124 -14.32 -2.31 21.66
N SER A 125 -13.15 -2.93 21.53
CA SER A 125 -11.94 -2.55 22.28
C SER A 125 -10.85 -2.06 21.34
N GLU A 126 -10.12 -1.04 21.79
CA GLU A 126 -8.94 -0.50 21.12
C GLU A 126 -7.71 -0.76 21.98
N GLN A 127 -6.62 -1.20 21.35
CA GLN A 127 -5.31 -1.37 21.97
C GLN A 127 -4.28 -0.62 21.12
N ARG A 128 -3.29 0.00 21.78
CA ARG A 128 -2.20 0.70 21.12
C ARG A 128 -0.84 0.19 21.59
N THR A 129 0.00 -0.23 20.66
CA THR A 129 1.35 -0.73 20.91
C THR A 129 2.36 0.15 20.19
N SER A 130 3.27 0.80 20.91
CA SER A 130 4.37 1.55 20.29
C SER A 130 5.59 0.66 20.08
N TYR A 131 6.14 0.66 18.87
CA TYR A 131 7.40 -0.04 18.57
C TYR A 131 8.62 0.89 18.68
N ALA A 132 9.76 0.31 19.05
CA ALA A 132 11.07 0.97 19.07
C ALA A 132 12.01 0.31 18.06
N ARG A 133 12.96 1.06 17.51
CA ARG A 133 13.95 0.51 16.56
C ARG A 133 14.82 -0.52 17.27
N ARG A 134 14.88 -1.75 16.74
CA ARG A 134 15.81 -2.77 17.23
C ARG A 134 17.19 -2.55 16.63
N THR A 135 18.22 -2.54 17.46
CA THR A 135 19.63 -2.41 17.05
C THR A 135 20.12 -3.61 16.23
N ASN A 136 19.52 -4.78 16.44
CA ASN A 136 19.80 -6.04 15.74
C ASN A 136 18.68 -6.45 14.76
N CYS A 137 17.93 -5.49 14.22
CA CYS A 137 16.93 -5.80 13.20
C CYS A 137 17.61 -6.39 11.95
N ARG A 138 17.00 -7.43 11.35
CA ARG A 138 17.50 -8.06 10.11
C ARG A 138 17.37 -7.15 8.89
N PHE A 139 16.42 -6.22 8.92
CA PHE A 139 16.22 -5.26 7.84
C PHE A 139 17.34 -4.23 7.81
N ASP A 140 17.94 -4.04 6.64
CA ASP A 140 18.87 -2.95 6.39
C ASP A 140 18.11 -1.62 6.25
N HIS A 141 18.33 -0.72 7.20
CA HIS A 141 17.67 0.59 7.30
C HIS A 141 18.32 1.67 6.41
N GLU A 142 19.24 1.30 5.51
CA GLU A 142 19.79 2.20 4.50
C GLU A 142 18.68 2.85 3.65
N ARG A 143 18.78 4.17 3.49
CA ARG A 143 18.08 4.91 2.44
C ARG A 143 18.99 5.14 1.27
N TRP A 144 18.41 5.28 0.10
CA TRP A 144 19.14 5.80 -1.03
C TRP A 144 19.02 7.33 -1.06
N GLU A 145 20.15 7.99 -1.23
CA GLU A 145 20.26 9.43 -1.48
C GLU A 145 20.77 9.62 -2.92
N PRO A 146 19.90 9.38 -3.92
CA PRO A 146 20.35 9.26 -5.30
C PRO A 146 20.72 10.61 -5.90
N ALA A 147 21.91 10.69 -6.50
CA ALA A 147 22.34 11.93 -7.15
C ALA A 147 21.49 12.19 -8.41
N PRO A 148 21.09 13.46 -8.66
CA PRO A 148 20.29 13.82 -9.83
C PRO A 148 21.12 13.73 -11.12
N ILE A 149 20.49 13.26 -12.20
CA ILE A 149 21.11 13.18 -13.54
C ILE A 149 20.12 13.58 -14.64
N ALA A 150 20.58 14.25 -15.69
CA ALA A 150 19.72 14.66 -16.81
C ALA A 150 19.25 13.43 -17.61
N LEU A 151 18.00 13.44 -18.10
CA LEU A 151 17.41 12.34 -18.87
C LEU A 151 18.13 12.13 -20.23
N GLU A 152 18.73 13.19 -20.75
CA GLU A 152 19.52 13.23 -21.98
C GLU A 152 20.93 12.65 -21.82
N SER A 153 21.38 12.36 -20.59
CA SER A 153 22.72 11.83 -20.32
C SER A 153 22.93 10.49 -21.02
N THR A 154 24.10 10.30 -21.65
CA THR A 154 24.42 9.08 -22.39
C THR A 154 24.89 7.96 -21.45
N VAL A 155 24.67 6.70 -21.83
CA VAL A 155 25.14 5.52 -21.07
C VAL A 155 26.64 5.60 -20.76
N GLN A 156 27.45 6.06 -21.71
CA GLN A 156 28.89 6.24 -21.51
C GLN A 156 29.19 7.32 -20.46
N SER A 157 28.49 8.46 -20.48
CA SER A 157 28.64 9.52 -19.46
C SER A 157 28.27 9.00 -18.06
N VAL A 158 27.28 8.11 -17.96
CA VAL A 158 26.93 7.43 -16.72
C VAL A 158 28.06 6.49 -16.30
N LEU A 159 28.43 5.50 -17.11
CA LEU A 159 29.40 4.49 -16.68
C LEU A 159 30.83 5.02 -16.50
N ALA A 160 31.15 6.21 -17.04
CA ALA A 160 32.44 6.90 -16.87
C ALA A 160 32.47 7.96 -15.75
N GLY A 161 31.39 8.12 -14.97
CA GLY A 161 31.31 9.13 -13.90
C GLY A 161 32.36 8.99 -12.76
N PRO A 162 32.50 10.01 -11.90
CA PRO A 162 33.55 10.04 -10.87
C PRO A 162 33.53 8.82 -9.94
N GLY A 163 34.69 8.20 -9.72
CA GLY A 163 34.81 7.01 -8.85
C GLY A 163 34.26 5.70 -9.43
N ARG A 164 33.71 5.71 -10.66
CA ARG A 164 33.21 4.50 -11.34
C ARG A 164 34.37 3.69 -11.89
N THR A 165 34.29 2.38 -11.72
CA THR A 165 35.37 1.44 -12.11
C THR A 165 35.25 1.04 -13.58
N ALA A 166 36.31 0.48 -14.16
CA ALA A 166 36.30 0.03 -15.54
C ALA A 166 35.18 -1.00 -15.87
N GLN A 167 34.67 -1.73 -14.87
CA GLN A 167 33.59 -2.72 -14.98
C GLN A 167 32.25 -2.23 -14.38
N ALA A 168 31.95 -0.94 -14.43
CA ALA A 168 30.64 -0.45 -13.99
C ALA A 168 29.52 -0.95 -14.92
N SER A 169 28.36 -1.30 -14.34
CA SER A 169 27.13 -1.67 -15.05
C SER A 169 25.95 -0.84 -14.55
N LEU A 170 24.95 -0.62 -15.40
CA LEU A 170 23.72 0.13 -15.11
C LEU A 170 22.55 -0.85 -14.99
N PHE A 171 21.77 -0.77 -13.91
CA PHE A 171 20.58 -1.61 -13.69
C PHE A 171 19.39 -0.79 -13.19
N VAL A 172 18.18 -1.32 -13.33
CA VAL A 172 16.95 -0.70 -12.80
C VAL A 172 16.22 -1.74 -11.95
N ASP A 173 16.09 -1.51 -10.65
CA ASP A 173 15.43 -2.49 -9.77
C ASP A 173 13.99 -2.78 -10.22
N GLY A 174 13.63 -4.06 -10.26
CA GLY A 174 12.32 -4.52 -10.74
C GLY A 174 12.11 -4.43 -12.25
N ALA A 175 13.15 -4.08 -13.03
CA ALA A 175 13.12 -4.05 -14.49
C ALA A 175 14.31 -4.81 -15.11
N VAL A 176 14.14 -5.23 -16.35
CA VAL A 176 15.10 -6.05 -17.10
C VAL A 176 15.40 -5.36 -18.43
N LEU A 177 16.67 -5.28 -18.81
CA LEU A 177 17.12 -4.80 -20.12
C LEU A 177 16.79 -5.86 -21.18
N ILE A 178 16.04 -5.50 -22.21
CA ILE A 178 15.75 -6.40 -23.33
C ILE A 178 16.32 -5.80 -24.61
N GLU A 179 17.22 -6.52 -25.27
CA GLU A 179 17.84 -6.09 -26.52
C GLU A 179 16.93 -6.35 -27.73
N ARG A 180 16.23 -7.48 -27.74
CA ARG A 180 15.55 -8.03 -28.93
C ARG A 180 14.25 -8.76 -28.62
N TRP A 181 13.27 -8.52 -29.46
CA TRP A 181 11.92 -9.09 -29.36
C TRP A 181 11.60 -9.97 -30.58
N ALA A 182 10.72 -10.95 -30.40
CA ALA A 182 10.05 -11.70 -31.47
C ALA A 182 8.53 -11.62 -31.28
N CYS A 183 7.80 -11.30 -32.35
CA CYS A 183 6.34 -11.34 -32.33
C CYS A 183 5.83 -12.79 -32.25
N THR A 184 4.98 -13.10 -31.28
CA THR A 184 4.42 -14.46 -31.12
C THR A 184 3.45 -14.83 -32.26
N ALA A 185 2.83 -13.84 -32.90
CA ALA A 185 1.87 -14.03 -33.99
C ALA A 185 2.51 -14.13 -35.39
N CYS A 186 3.45 -13.24 -35.72
CA CYS A 186 4.04 -13.17 -37.07
C CYS A 186 5.55 -13.49 -37.14
N GLN A 187 6.15 -13.92 -36.03
CA GLN A 187 7.57 -14.32 -35.90
C GLN A 187 8.59 -13.27 -36.37
N THR A 188 8.16 -12.03 -36.57
CA THR A 188 9.04 -10.92 -36.95
C THR A 188 9.83 -10.47 -35.73
N THR A 189 11.15 -10.42 -35.88
CA THR A 189 12.08 -9.95 -34.85
C THR A 189 12.42 -8.47 -35.04
N PHE A 190 12.73 -7.78 -33.94
CA PHE A 190 13.16 -6.39 -33.94
C PHE A 190 13.99 -6.09 -32.68
N ASN A 191 14.91 -5.13 -32.76
CA ASN A 191 15.69 -4.67 -31.62
C ASN A 191 14.95 -3.51 -30.93
N ASP A 192 14.96 -3.47 -29.60
CA ASP A 192 14.42 -2.34 -28.82
C ASP A 192 15.06 -2.28 -27.42
N LEU A 193 16.35 -1.92 -27.39
CA LEU A 193 17.24 -1.94 -26.22
C LEU A 193 16.75 -0.97 -25.13
N ARG A 194 15.95 -1.48 -24.19
CA ARG A 194 15.36 -0.70 -23.09
C ARG A 194 15.16 -1.55 -21.83
N PHE A 195 15.00 -0.87 -20.69
CA PHE A 195 14.54 -1.49 -19.45
C PHE A 195 13.02 -1.60 -19.43
N TYR A 196 12.53 -2.79 -19.06
CA TYR A 196 11.11 -3.10 -18.93
C TYR A 196 10.80 -3.61 -17.53
N GLY A 197 9.92 -2.91 -16.80
CA GLY A 197 9.39 -3.34 -15.51
C GLY A 197 8.27 -4.37 -15.65
N GLY A 198 8.12 -5.23 -14.65
CA GLY A 198 7.05 -6.24 -14.60
C GLY A 198 7.29 -7.48 -15.48
N PRO A 199 6.27 -8.34 -15.65
CA PRO A 199 6.28 -9.48 -16.56
C PRO A 199 6.14 -8.99 -18.00
N PHE A 200 6.86 -9.65 -18.91
CA PHE A 200 7.21 -9.19 -20.26
C PHE A 200 6.06 -9.13 -21.30
N ALA A 201 4.82 -8.94 -20.86
CA ALA A 201 3.65 -8.81 -21.72
C ALA A 201 3.40 -7.33 -22.09
N GLY A 202 3.80 -6.84 -23.25
CA GLY A 202 4.54 -7.48 -24.34
C GLY A 202 4.42 -6.56 -25.55
N ILE A 203 5.54 -6.04 -26.05
CA ILE A 203 5.51 -4.94 -27.03
C ILE A 203 4.67 -5.33 -28.25
N ALA A 204 3.79 -4.41 -28.66
CA ALA A 204 3.04 -4.55 -29.90
C ALA A 204 4.03 -4.60 -31.08
N CYS A 205 4.00 -5.70 -31.83
CA CYS A 205 4.90 -5.89 -32.95
C CYS A 205 4.71 -4.76 -33.98
N PRO A 206 5.78 -4.08 -34.42
CA PRO A 206 5.68 -2.96 -35.35
C PRO A 206 5.13 -3.37 -36.73
N ARG A 207 5.07 -4.67 -37.04
CA ARG A 207 4.55 -5.21 -38.31
C ARG A 207 3.06 -5.55 -38.28
N CYS A 208 2.55 -6.12 -37.18
CA CYS A 208 1.17 -6.66 -37.13
C CYS A 208 0.37 -6.29 -35.87
N GLY A 209 0.95 -5.53 -34.93
CA GLY A 209 0.32 -5.18 -33.65
C GLY A 209 0.19 -6.33 -32.64
N GLY A 210 0.45 -7.58 -33.03
CA GLY A 210 0.43 -8.73 -32.12
C GLY A 210 1.52 -8.65 -31.04
N LEU A 211 1.28 -9.29 -29.90
CA LEU A 211 2.23 -9.28 -28.77
C LEU A 211 3.60 -9.87 -29.15
N SER A 212 4.64 -9.38 -28.49
CA SER A 212 6.01 -9.84 -28.65
C SER A 212 6.60 -10.31 -27.33
N SER A 213 7.59 -11.19 -27.40
CA SER A 213 8.34 -11.70 -26.25
C SER A 213 9.86 -11.59 -26.47
N PRO A 214 10.69 -11.55 -25.41
CA PRO A 214 12.14 -11.48 -25.54
C PRO A 214 12.72 -12.71 -26.26
N VAL A 215 13.79 -12.53 -27.03
CA VAL A 215 14.41 -13.61 -27.81
C VAL A 215 15.52 -14.29 -27.00
N GLY A 216 15.25 -15.46 -26.41
CA GLY A 216 16.27 -16.26 -25.73
C GLY A 216 17.09 -15.46 -24.71
N ALA A 217 18.42 -15.46 -24.85
CA ALA A 217 19.36 -14.75 -23.97
C ALA A 217 19.49 -13.24 -24.23
N SER A 218 18.50 -12.59 -24.86
CA SER A 218 18.49 -11.13 -25.08
C SER A 218 17.91 -10.31 -23.91
N ALA A 219 17.57 -10.97 -22.80
CA ALA A 219 17.19 -10.33 -21.55
C ALA A 219 18.39 -10.33 -20.59
N ARG A 220 18.73 -9.18 -20.02
CA ARG A 220 19.79 -8.99 -19.01
C ARG A 220 19.29 -8.16 -17.84
N ASP A 221 19.79 -8.41 -16.65
CA ASP A 221 19.47 -7.60 -15.47
C ASP A 221 20.21 -6.24 -15.47
N GLU A 222 21.28 -6.12 -16.24
CA GLU A 222 22.13 -4.92 -16.31
C GLU A 222 22.68 -4.64 -17.72
N LEU A 223 22.96 -3.35 -17.98
CA LEU A 223 23.73 -2.86 -19.10
C LEU A 223 25.18 -2.70 -18.65
N ASP A 224 26.01 -3.69 -18.97
CA ASP A 224 27.44 -3.72 -18.65
C ASP A 224 28.31 -3.23 -19.83
N LYS A 225 29.62 -3.07 -19.61
CA LYS A 225 30.54 -2.60 -20.67
C LYS A 225 30.78 -3.56 -21.84
N SER A 226 30.45 -4.85 -21.74
CA SER A 226 30.54 -5.76 -22.89
C SER A 226 29.62 -5.28 -24.02
N LEU A 227 28.39 -4.88 -23.70
CA LEU A 227 27.43 -4.33 -24.67
C LEU A 227 27.97 -3.11 -25.42
N ILE A 228 28.67 -2.21 -24.72
CA ILE A 228 29.28 -1.01 -25.32
C ILE A 228 30.53 -1.36 -26.13
N THR A 229 31.26 -2.39 -25.71
CA THR A 229 32.45 -2.88 -26.44
C THR A 229 32.05 -3.59 -27.73
N ASP A 230 30.98 -4.39 -27.69
CA ASP A 230 30.42 -5.13 -28.83
C ASP A 230 29.60 -4.21 -29.76
N SER A 231 29.11 -3.07 -29.26
CA SER A 231 28.31 -2.11 -30.02
C SER A 231 28.51 -0.68 -29.47
N PRO A 232 29.52 0.08 -29.95
CA PRO A 232 29.86 1.40 -29.44
C PRO A 232 28.70 2.41 -29.40
N ASP A 233 27.77 2.32 -30.35
CA ASP A 233 26.57 3.17 -30.43
C ASP A 233 25.69 3.07 -29.16
N VAL A 234 25.76 1.95 -28.42
CA VAL A 234 25.07 1.78 -27.12
C VAL A 234 25.58 2.78 -26.07
N GLY A 235 26.84 3.17 -26.14
CA GLY A 235 27.44 4.17 -25.25
C GLY A 235 26.83 5.57 -25.42
N GLU A 236 26.39 5.91 -26.64
CA GLU A 236 25.81 7.20 -27.00
C GLU A 236 24.27 7.26 -26.81
N LEU A 237 23.62 6.14 -26.48
CA LEU A 237 22.19 6.14 -26.15
C LEU A 237 21.94 6.99 -24.89
N SER A 238 20.90 7.83 -24.92
CA SER A 238 20.42 8.54 -23.74
C SER A 238 19.64 7.62 -22.80
N LEU A 239 19.49 8.02 -21.54
CA LEU A 239 18.61 7.32 -20.59
C LEU A 239 17.15 7.26 -21.09
N ALA A 240 16.66 8.31 -21.76
CA ALA A 240 15.36 8.28 -22.46
C ALA A 240 15.29 7.17 -23.53
N SER A 241 16.33 7.01 -24.34
CA SER A 241 16.37 5.96 -25.37
C SER A 241 16.26 4.56 -24.76
N LEU A 242 16.86 4.35 -23.58
CA LEU A 242 16.75 3.13 -22.77
C LEU A 242 15.40 2.96 -22.03
N GLY A 243 14.46 3.89 -22.20
CA GLY A 243 13.11 3.81 -21.64
C GLY A 243 12.94 4.44 -20.25
N LEU A 244 13.98 5.04 -19.66
CA LEU A 244 13.87 5.79 -18.41
C LEU A 244 13.12 7.11 -18.62
N ARG A 245 12.59 7.67 -17.52
CA ARG A 245 11.69 8.83 -17.47
C ARG A 245 12.00 9.76 -16.30
N ASP A 246 11.42 10.96 -16.33
CA ASP A 246 11.52 11.97 -15.28
C ASP A 246 11.17 11.46 -13.87
N GLY A 247 12.21 11.32 -13.04
CA GLY A 247 12.11 10.82 -11.66
C GLY A 247 12.30 9.32 -11.49
N ASP A 248 12.60 8.57 -12.57
CA ASP A 248 13.02 7.17 -12.45
C ASP A 248 14.31 7.05 -11.66
N LEU A 249 14.41 5.95 -10.93
CA LEU A 249 15.55 5.59 -10.11
C LEU A 249 16.26 4.38 -10.72
N PHE A 250 17.57 4.45 -10.84
CA PHE A 250 18.40 3.37 -11.35
C PHE A 250 19.73 3.27 -10.59
N GLY A 251 20.36 2.11 -10.65
CA GLY A 251 21.62 1.84 -9.98
C GLY A 251 22.79 1.75 -10.96
N VAL A 252 23.97 2.14 -10.49
CA VAL A 252 25.26 1.86 -11.11
C VAL A 252 26.04 0.94 -10.18
N ARG A 253 26.29 -0.30 -10.60
CA ARG A 253 27.02 -1.30 -9.83
C ARG A 253 28.51 -1.19 -10.12
N HIS A 254 29.34 -1.15 -9.07
CA HIS A 254 30.79 -1.09 -9.17
C HIS A 254 31.41 -2.48 -8.93
N SER A 255 32.62 -2.72 -9.43
CA SER A 255 33.31 -4.02 -9.32
C SER A 255 33.64 -4.50 -7.90
N LYS A 256 33.36 -3.68 -6.87
CA LYS A 256 33.46 -4.05 -5.44
C LYS A 256 32.10 -4.35 -4.78
N GLY A 257 31.05 -4.60 -5.57
CA GLY A 257 29.71 -4.95 -5.09
C GLY A 257 28.90 -3.79 -4.49
N ARG A 258 29.49 -2.61 -4.31
CA ARG A 258 28.76 -1.39 -3.96
C ARG A 258 27.99 -0.89 -5.19
N SER A 259 26.75 -0.44 -4.95
CA SER A 259 25.93 0.21 -5.96
C SER A 259 25.71 1.67 -5.57
N GLU A 260 25.96 2.58 -6.50
CA GLU A 260 25.53 3.97 -6.43
C GLU A 260 24.13 4.06 -7.03
N TYR A 261 23.22 4.86 -6.46
CA TYR A 261 21.90 5.08 -7.06
C TYR A 261 21.82 6.50 -7.64
N LEU A 262 21.19 6.61 -8.81
CA LEU A 262 20.96 7.85 -9.53
C LEU A 262 19.47 8.03 -9.77
N CYS A 263 19.04 9.28 -9.76
CA CYS A 263 17.66 9.65 -10.05
C CYS A 263 17.64 10.55 -11.28
N VAL A 264 16.84 10.20 -12.28
CA VAL A 264 16.57 11.10 -13.41
C VAL A 264 15.93 12.37 -12.85
N ALA A 265 16.58 13.51 -13.07
CA ALA A 265 16.07 14.82 -12.68
C ALA A 265 14.79 15.12 -13.46
N ARG A 266 13.82 15.79 -12.82
CA ARG A 266 12.61 16.21 -13.54
C ARG A 266 12.89 17.46 -14.34
N SER A 267 12.56 17.42 -15.62
CA SER A 267 12.62 18.57 -16.52
C SER A 267 11.83 19.75 -15.92
N GLY A 268 12.54 20.84 -15.61
CA GLY A 268 11.97 22.04 -14.98
C GLY A 268 12.00 22.09 -13.44
N VAL A 269 12.47 21.05 -12.72
CA VAL A 269 12.60 21.09 -11.25
C VAL A 269 13.97 20.56 -10.81
N VAL A 270 14.96 21.46 -10.78
CA VAL A 270 16.16 21.31 -9.94
C VAL A 270 15.82 21.84 -8.55
N SER A 271 14.96 21.12 -7.82
CA SER A 271 14.85 21.31 -6.38
C SER A 271 16.07 20.63 -5.74
N VAL A 272 17.03 21.45 -5.31
CA VAL A 272 18.03 21.02 -4.33
C VAL A 272 17.24 20.64 -3.08
N PHE A 273 17.18 19.34 -2.77
CA PHE A 273 16.44 18.83 -1.61
C PHE A 273 17.27 19.02 -0.34
N ASP A 274 17.41 20.26 0.10
CA ASP A 274 18.00 20.57 1.41
C ASP A 274 17.11 19.98 2.52
N GLY A 275 17.71 19.13 3.35
CA GLY A 275 17.00 18.07 4.08
C GLY A 275 16.14 18.48 5.29
N GLU A 276 15.84 19.76 5.50
CA GLU A 276 15.37 20.27 6.80
C GLU A 276 13.95 20.89 6.87
N ASP A 277 13.19 21.00 5.77
CA ASP A 277 11.77 21.39 5.88
C ASP A 277 10.85 20.65 4.90
N ARG A 278 10.39 19.45 5.29
CA ARG A 278 9.40 18.64 4.54
C ARG A 278 7.96 19.05 4.86
N GLY A 279 7.72 20.36 4.90
CA GLY A 279 6.44 20.96 5.25
C GLY A 279 5.41 20.92 4.13
N HIS A 280 4.33 20.16 4.35
CA HIS A 280 2.97 20.38 3.81
C HIS A 280 2.68 20.20 2.30
N ASP A 281 3.62 20.36 1.36
CA ASP A 281 3.32 20.28 -0.09
C ASP A 281 3.52 18.88 -0.73
N GLU A 282 4.13 17.90 -0.03
CA GLU A 282 4.58 16.65 -0.68
C GLU A 282 3.49 15.60 -0.97
N ALA A 283 2.33 15.64 -0.32
CA ALA A 283 1.39 14.51 -0.32
C ALA A 283 0.48 14.40 -1.56
N GLY A 284 0.90 14.97 -2.69
CA GLY A 284 0.14 14.92 -3.94
C GLY A 284 -0.01 13.51 -4.53
N ILE A 285 0.85 12.56 -4.16
CA ILE A 285 0.82 11.18 -4.66
C ILE A 285 0.60 10.21 -3.50
N LEU A 286 -0.32 9.27 -3.67
CA LEU A 286 -0.45 8.09 -2.81
C LEU A 286 -0.26 6.82 -3.64
N ALA A 287 0.33 5.78 -3.06
CA ALA A 287 0.50 4.47 -3.69
C ALA A 287 -0.22 3.40 -2.89
N ILE A 288 -1.34 2.89 -3.42
CA ILE A 288 -2.18 1.86 -2.80
C ILE A 288 -1.71 0.50 -3.31
N ILE A 289 -1.20 -0.32 -2.39
CA ILE A 289 -0.63 -1.64 -2.69
C ILE A 289 -1.60 -2.70 -2.16
N GLY A 290 -2.20 -3.47 -3.06
CA GLY A 290 -3.41 -4.27 -2.82
C GLY A 290 -4.67 -3.45 -3.10
N CYS A 291 -5.48 -3.90 -4.06
CA CYS A 291 -6.70 -3.25 -4.55
C CYS A 291 -7.99 -4.02 -4.18
N GLY A 292 -7.89 -4.99 -3.26
CA GLY A 292 -8.99 -5.82 -2.78
C GLY A 292 -9.89 -5.14 -1.74
N ASN A 293 -10.26 -5.88 -0.68
CA ASN A 293 -11.23 -5.46 0.34
C ASN A 293 -10.89 -4.07 0.95
N VAL A 294 -9.72 -3.93 1.57
CA VAL A 294 -9.27 -2.65 2.16
C VAL A 294 -8.97 -1.61 1.09
N GLY A 295 -8.13 -1.96 0.10
CA GLY A 295 -7.60 -1.02 -0.89
C GLY A 295 -8.67 -0.34 -1.74
N SER A 296 -9.76 -1.05 -2.09
CA SER A 296 -10.88 -0.46 -2.84
C SER A 296 -11.62 0.63 -2.05
N GLN A 297 -11.71 0.51 -0.72
CA GLN A 297 -12.28 1.53 0.17
C GLN A 297 -11.31 2.70 0.37
N VAL A 298 -10.02 2.41 0.61
CA VAL A 298 -8.96 3.43 0.74
C VAL A 298 -8.91 4.34 -0.48
N ALA A 299 -8.93 3.76 -1.69
CA ALA A 299 -8.96 4.49 -2.95
C ALA A 299 -10.17 5.42 -3.07
N ALA A 300 -11.37 4.96 -2.67
CA ALA A 300 -12.59 5.76 -2.73
C ALA A 300 -12.56 6.97 -1.77
N HIS A 301 -11.91 6.83 -0.62
CA HIS A 301 -11.65 7.95 0.29
C HIS A 301 -10.57 8.88 -0.27
N ALA A 302 -9.41 8.34 -0.63
CA ALA A 302 -8.25 9.07 -1.13
C ALA A 302 -8.57 9.95 -2.36
N ALA A 303 -9.36 9.43 -3.31
CA ALA A 303 -9.79 10.16 -4.50
C ALA A 303 -10.64 11.42 -4.21
N ARG A 304 -11.20 11.53 -3.00
CA ARG A 304 -12.00 12.67 -2.53
C ARG A 304 -11.24 13.64 -1.63
N MET A 305 -10.03 13.28 -1.20
CA MET A 305 -9.22 14.13 -0.32
C MET A 305 -8.62 15.29 -1.10
N ARG A 306 -8.61 16.49 -0.50
CA ARG A 306 -7.94 17.66 -1.10
C ARG A 306 -6.43 17.46 -1.09
N GLY A 307 -5.76 18.03 -2.08
CA GLY A 307 -4.30 17.91 -2.26
C GLY A 307 -3.85 16.63 -3.00
N ILE A 308 -4.63 15.56 -2.98
CA ILE A 308 -4.30 14.32 -3.70
C ILE A 308 -4.50 14.51 -5.21
N ARG A 309 -3.41 14.59 -5.97
CA ARG A 309 -3.42 14.72 -7.44
C ARG A 309 -3.29 13.38 -8.17
N ARG A 310 -2.61 12.38 -7.58
CA ARG A 310 -2.31 11.10 -8.24
C ARG A 310 -2.47 9.91 -7.30
N LEU A 311 -3.11 8.84 -7.80
CA LEU A 311 -3.16 7.54 -7.16
C LEU A 311 -2.42 6.49 -8.01
N ILE A 312 -1.39 5.89 -7.43
CA ILE A 312 -0.70 4.71 -7.96
C ILE A 312 -1.37 3.48 -7.35
N LEU A 313 -1.75 2.51 -8.17
CA LEU A 313 -2.47 1.30 -7.78
C LEU A 313 -1.65 0.09 -8.19
N VAL A 314 -1.36 -0.81 -7.25
CA VAL A 314 -0.52 -1.99 -7.48
C VAL A 314 -1.27 -3.22 -6.96
N ASP A 315 -1.68 -4.12 -7.86
CA ASP A 315 -2.30 -5.39 -7.49
C ASP A 315 -2.17 -6.39 -8.67
N PRO A 316 -1.53 -7.56 -8.50
CA PRO A 316 -1.31 -8.52 -9.59
C PRO A 316 -2.59 -9.26 -10.02
N ASP A 317 -3.64 -9.25 -9.21
CA ASP A 317 -4.75 -10.18 -9.35
C ASP A 317 -5.85 -9.69 -10.29
N ARG A 318 -6.76 -10.63 -10.57
CA ARG A 318 -8.09 -10.39 -11.14
C ARG A 318 -9.16 -10.66 -10.10
N PHE A 319 -10.35 -10.11 -10.31
CA PHE A 319 -11.49 -10.44 -9.46
C PHE A 319 -12.03 -11.83 -9.78
N GLU A 320 -12.32 -12.58 -8.73
CA GLU A 320 -12.92 -13.91 -8.78
C GLU A 320 -14.34 -13.88 -8.20
N ALA A 321 -15.15 -14.90 -8.48
CA ALA A 321 -16.52 -15.00 -7.94
C ALA A 321 -16.53 -14.96 -6.40
N GLY A 322 -15.53 -15.55 -5.74
CA GLY A 322 -15.36 -15.50 -4.28
C GLY A 322 -15.09 -14.11 -3.71
N ASN A 323 -14.74 -13.12 -4.54
CA ASN A 323 -14.55 -11.73 -4.09
C ASN A 323 -15.86 -10.95 -3.96
N LEU A 324 -16.98 -11.43 -4.54
CA LEU A 324 -18.28 -10.74 -4.49
C LEU A 324 -18.83 -10.54 -3.06
N VAL A 325 -18.43 -11.40 -2.11
CA VAL A 325 -18.92 -11.35 -0.72
C VAL A 325 -18.16 -10.36 0.17
N SER A 326 -16.98 -9.92 -0.25
CA SER A 326 -16.01 -9.21 0.60
C SER A 326 -15.32 -8.02 -0.06
N GLN A 327 -15.48 -7.81 -1.36
CA GLN A 327 -14.86 -6.72 -2.11
C GLN A 327 -15.95 -5.93 -2.84
N ALA A 328 -15.73 -4.63 -3.05
CA ALA A 328 -16.73 -3.74 -3.62
C ALA A 328 -16.90 -3.93 -5.14
N ILE A 329 -17.40 -5.08 -5.59
CA ILE A 329 -17.53 -5.44 -7.01
C ILE A 329 -18.91 -6.02 -7.35
N GLY A 330 -19.30 -5.94 -8.63
CA GLY A 330 -20.47 -6.63 -9.17
C GLY A 330 -20.09 -7.86 -10.00
N PRO A 331 -21.05 -8.72 -10.39
CA PRO A 331 -20.78 -9.91 -11.21
C PRO A 331 -20.08 -9.63 -12.55
N ALA A 332 -20.34 -8.45 -13.14
CA ALA A 332 -19.70 -8.01 -14.39
C ALA A 332 -18.22 -7.62 -14.24
N ASP A 333 -17.70 -7.55 -13.01
CA ASP A 333 -16.29 -7.22 -12.74
C ASP A 333 -15.37 -8.46 -12.67
N ILE A 334 -15.94 -9.66 -12.64
CA ILE A 334 -15.18 -10.93 -12.57
C ILE A 334 -14.25 -11.05 -13.78
N GLY A 335 -13.02 -11.53 -13.55
CA GLY A 335 -11.96 -11.64 -14.54
C GLY A 335 -11.24 -10.33 -14.88
N ARG A 336 -11.75 -9.17 -14.45
CA ARG A 336 -11.07 -7.87 -14.62
C ARG A 336 -9.92 -7.73 -13.62
N ALA A 337 -8.84 -7.08 -14.03
CA ALA A 337 -7.68 -6.85 -13.15
C ALA A 337 -8.00 -5.82 -12.07
N LYS A 338 -7.65 -6.10 -10.81
CA LYS A 338 -8.10 -5.32 -9.64
C LYS A 338 -7.66 -3.86 -9.71
N ALA A 339 -6.37 -3.62 -9.96
CA ALA A 339 -5.80 -2.27 -10.08
C ALA A 339 -6.44 -1.44 -11.21
N ARG A 340 -6.74 -2.06 -12.37
CA ARG A 340 -7.32 -1.34 -13.53
C ARG A 340 -8.76 -0.93 -13.30
N LEU A 341 -9.60 -1.82 -12.77
CA LEU A 341 -10.98 -1.49 -12.42
C LEU A 341 -11.03 -0.36 -11.36
N LEU A 342 -10.12 -0.41 -10.39
CA LEU A 342 -10.09 0.58 -9.33
C LEU A 342 -9.68 1.97 -9.86
N ALA A 343 -8.76 2.05 -10.83
CA ALA A 343 -8.44 3.28 -11.54
C ALA A 343 -9.65 3.88 -12.27
N GLU A 344 -10.38 3.07 -13.04
CA GLU A 344 -11.61 3.52 -13.73
C GLU A 344 -12.64 4.11 -12.75
N ARG A 345 -12.79 3.48 -11.58
CA ARG A 345 -13.69 3.96 -10.52
C ARG A 345 -13.20 5.24 -9.86
N ILE A 346 -11.89 5.39 -9.63
CA ILE A 346 -11.30 6.66 -9.16
C ILE A 346 -11.60 7.78 -10.16
N LEU A 347 -11.39 7.55 -11.45
CA LEU A 347 -11.66 8.54 -12.50
C LEU A 347 -13.15 8.90 -12.59
N ALA A 348 -14.05 7.94 -12.40
CA ALA A 348 -15.50 8.20 -12.33
C ALA A 348 -15.90 9.01 -11.07
N LEU A 349 -15.13 8.93 -9.99
CA LEU A 349 -15.36 9.67 -8.74
C LEU A 349 -14.72 11.06 -8.74
N ASN A 350 -13.55 11.19 -9.35
CA ASN A 350 -12.79 12.43 -9.48
C ASN A 350 -12.02 12.42 -10.81
N PRO A 351 -12.59 12.99 -11.90
CA PRO A 351 -11.94 13.05 -13.21
C PRO A 351 -10.64 13.87 -13.26
N SER A 352 -10.33 14.65 -12.22
CA SER A 352 -9.07 15.41 -12.10
C SER A 352 -7.95 14.65 -11.39
N CYS A 353 -8.24 13.48 -10.83
CA CYS A 353 -7.23 12.61 -10.22
C CYS A 353 -6.51 11.79 -11.30
N GLU A 354 -5.19 11.86 -11.34
CA GLU A 354 -4.37 11.02 -12.22
C GLU A 354 -4.24 9.60 -11.64
N THR A 355 -4.40 8.56 -12.46
CA THR A 355 -4.28 7.16 -12.01
C THR A 355 -3.22 6.39 -12.77
N LEU A 356 -2.32 5.71 -12.06
CA LEU A 356 -1.39 4.73 -12.64
C LEU A 356 -1.72 3.35 -12.09
N ALA A 357 -2.11 2.41 -12.95
CA ALA A 357 -2.55 1.07 -12.55
C ALA A 357 -1.61 -0.03 -13.04
N PHE A 358 -0.87 -0.61 -12.09
CA PHE A 358 0.03 -1.74 -12.31
C PHE A 358 -0.67 -3.05 -11.92
N VAL A 359 -0.84 -3.93 -12.91
CA VAL A 359 -1.33 -5.30 -12.68
C VAL A 359 -0.12 -6.18 -12.39
N GLU A 360 0.51 -5.94 -11.24
CA GLU A 360 1.80 -6.54 -10.88
C GLU A 360 2.07 -6.49 -9.37
N ARG A 361 3.04 -7.31 -8.90
CA ARG A 361 3.62 -7.25 -7.56
C ARG A 361 4.58 -6.06 -7.41
N ILE A 362 4.59 -5.43 -6.24
CA ILE A 362 5.45 -4.25 -5.97
C ILE A 362 6.94 -4.55 -6.13
N GLU A 363 7.37 -5.78 -5.86
CA GLU A 363 8.74 -6.29 -6.03
C GLU A 363 9.25 -6.20 -7.47
N ARG A 364 8.33 -6.16 -8.44
CA ARG A 364 8.63 -6.15 -9.88
C ARG A 364 8.32 -4.81 -10.54
N LEU A 365 8.21 -3.74 -9.73
CA LEU A 365 8.01 -2.38 -10.19
C LEU A 365 9.24 -1.52 -9.86
N PRO A 366 9.71 -0.66 -10.79
CA PRO A 366 10.74 0.33 -10.53
C PRO A 366 10.46 1.18 -9.29
N VAL A 367 11.41 1.16 -8.36
CA VAL A 367 11.31 1.83 -7.05
C VAL A 367 11.06 3.35 -7.20
N GLY A 368 11.53 3.95 -8.31
CA GLY A 368 11.30 5.35 -8.67
C GLY A 368 9.82 5.77 -8.71
N TYR A 369 8.89 4.87 -9.05
CA TYR A 369 7.45 5.18 -9.04
C TYR A 369 6.94 5.62 -7.66
N PHE A 370 7.57 5.15 -6.58
CA PHE A 370 7.16 5.40 -5.21
C PHE A 370 7.91 6.56 -4.55
N ARG A 371 8.88 7.18 -5.26
CA ARG A 371 9.83 8.16 -4.72
C ARG A 371 9.19 9.43 -4.16
N ASP A 372 7.97 9.79 -4.56
CA ASP A 372 7.22 10.94 -4.01
C ASP A 372 5.82 10.54 -3.49
N ALA A 373 5.60 9.26 -3.22
CA ALA A 373 4.32 8.74 -2.75
C ALA A 373 4.37 8.45 -1.24
N ILE A 374 3.25 8.64 -0.55
CA ILE A 374 2.98 7.92 0.71
C ILE A 374 2.37 6.56 0.33
N LEU A 375 2.95 5.46 0.83
CA LEU A 375 2.49 4.12 0.49
C LEU A 375 1.40 3.66 1.48
N LEU A 376 0.33 3.05 0.97
CA LEU A 376 -0.80 2.53 1.73
C LEU A 376 -0.87 1.02 1.50
N GLY A 377 -0.32 0.25 2.45
CA GLY A 377 -0.31 -1.20 2.43
C GLY A 377 -1.71 -1.76 2.73
N CYS A 378 -2.29 -2.42 1.75
CA CYS A 378 -3.63 -3.03 1.78
C CYS A 378 -3.58 -4.52 1.36
N VAL A 379 -2.42 -5.14 1.58
CA VAL A 379 -2.09 -6.55 1.24
C VAL A 379 -2.41 -7.49 2.40
N ASP A 380 -2.58 -8.78 2.13
CA ASP A 380 -2.83 -9.83 3.11
C ASP A 380 -1.57 -10.62 3.50
N SER A 381 -0.65 -10.86 2.56
CA SER A 381 0.60 -11.60 2.79
C SER A 381 1.63 -10.88 3.68
N ARG A 382 2.54 -11.67 4.27
CA ARG A 382 3.71 -11.16 5.02
C ARG A 382 4.83 -10.73 4.07
N ALA A 383 5.03 -11.48 2.99
CA ALA A 383 6.03 -11.19 1.97
C ALA A 383 5.80 -9.82 1.30
N ALA A 384 4.55 -9.51 0.88
CA ALA A 384 4.26 -8.22 0.28
C ALA A 384 4.44 -7.04 1.27
N ARG A 385 4.15 -7.22 2.56
CA ARG A 385 4.45 -6.19 3.58
C ARG A 385 5.95 -5.97 3.74
N GLN A 386 6.76 -7.01 3.69
CA GLN A 386 8.22 -6.89 3.68
C GLN A 386 8.71 -6.13 2.43
N ALA A 387 8.13 -6.40 1.27
CA ALA A 387 8.43 -5.69 0.03
C ALA A 387 8.08 -4.19 0.11
N ILE A 388 6.89 -3.85 0.64
CA ILE A 388 6.50 -2.44 0.85
C ILE A 388 7.43 -1.77 1.87
N ASN A 389 7.76 -2.44 2.98
CA ASN A 389 8.72 -1.95 3.97
C ASN A 389 10.07 -1.61 3.32
N ARG A 390 10.61 -2.53 2.50
CA ARG A 390 11.84 -2.34 1.74
C ARG A 390 11.75 -1.12 0.84
N VAL A 391 10.75 -1.06 -0.05
CA VAL A 391 10.57 0.05 -1.00
C VAL A 391 10.46 1.39 -0.26
N ALA A 392 9.59 1.50 0.74
CA ALA A 392 9.37 2.72 1.51
C ALA A 392 10.66 3.22 2.19
N TRP A 393 11.46 2.31 2.78
CA TRP A 393 12.75 2.66 3.36
C TRP A 393 13.76 3.14 2.33
N ARG A 394 13.88 2.43 1.21
CA ARG A 394 14.82 2.79 0.15
C ARG A 394 14.57 4.19 -0.44
N VAL A 395 13.30 4.59 -0.62
CA VAL A 395 12.95 5.96 -1.06
C VAL A 395 12.76 6.97 0.09
N GLY A 396 12.93 6.56 1.35
CA GLY A 396 12.74 7.43 2.52
C GLY A 396 11.32 7.96 2.72
N ARG A 397 10.29 7.25 2.21
CA ARG A 397 8.89 7.68 2.29
C ARG A 397 8.11 6.99 3.39
N ALA A 398 7.13 7.70 3.93
CA ALA A 398 6.22 7.14 4.92
C ALA A 398 5.33 6.08 4.28
N TRP A 399 4.96 5.08 5.07
CA TRP A 399 3.95 4.11 4.67
C TRP A 399 3.05 3.69 5.82
N ILE A 400 1.80 3.36 5.50
CA ILE A 400 0.79 2.98 6.48
C ILE A 400 0.28 1.60 6.10
N ASP A 401 0.53 0.62 6.96
CA ASP A 401 0.11 -0.77 6.80
C ASP A 401 -1.25 -1.00 7.44
N ALA A 402 -2.15 -1.66 6.73
CA ALA A 402 -3.42 -2.15 7.24
C ALA A 402 -3.49 -3.68 7.14
N GLY A 403 -4.07 -4.31 8.16
CA GLY A 403 -4.34 -5.74 8.19
C GLY A 403 -5.67 -6.04 8.86
N ILE A 404 -6.29 -7.14 8.42
CA ILE A 404 -7.47 -7.72 9.05
C ILE A 404 -7.12 -9.15 9.42
N ASP A 405 -7.37 -9.53 10.67
CA ASP A 405 -7.31 -10.93 11.07
C ASP A 405 -8.58 -11.67 10.58
N PRO A 406 -8.47 -12.73 9.75
CA PRO A 406 -9.64 -13.40 9.19
C PRO A 406 -10.55 -14.06 10.23
N GLY A 407 -9.96 -14.60 11.31
CA GLY A 407 -10.71 -15.38 12.32
C GLY A 407 -11.53 -14.51 13.28
N SER A 408 -10.99 -13.37 13.70
CA SER A 408 -11.64 -12.45 14.65
C SER A 408 -12.26 -11.22 14.01
N GLY A 409 -11.91 -10.90 12.76
CA GLY A 409 -12.28 -9.63 12.11
C GLY A 409 -11.60 -8.41 12.74
N CYS A 410 -10.59 -8.60 13.60
CA CYS A 410 -9.85 -7.49 14.21
C CYS A 410 -9.03 -6.74 13.15
N VAL A 411 -8.97 -5.43 13.30
CA VAL A 411 -8.30 -4.52 12.38
C VAL A 411 -7.02 -3.98 13.02
N ARG A 412 -5.93 -4.01 12.27
CA ARG A 412 -4.63 -3.47 12.67
C ARG A 412 -4.21 -2.39 11.67
N VAL A 413 -3.81 -1.22 12.17
CA VAL A 413 -3.18 -0.16 11.36
C VAL A 413 -1.89 0.31 12.02
N VAL A 414 -0.81 0.44 11.24
CA VAL A 414 0.48 0.95 11.72
C VAL A 414 1.04 1.96 10.73
N ALA A 415 1.41 3.15 11.21
CA ALA A 415 2.02 4.20 10.42
C ALA A 415 3.54 4.27 10.64
N TYR A 416 4.33 4.01 9.61
CA TYR A 416 5.80 4.06 9.65
C TYR A 416 6.33 5.33 8.97
N ARG A 417 7.31 5.96 9.61
CA ARG A 417 8.23 6.90 8.95
C ARG A 417 9.56 6.21 8.78
N CYS A 418 9.99 6.12 7.54
CA CYS A 418 11.35 5.75 7.20
C CYS A 418 12.26 6.97 7.49
N GLU A 419 12.58 7.18 8.76
CA GLU A 419 13.48 8.22 9.29
C GLU A 419 14.54 7.56 10.17
N GLU A 420 15.74 8.16 10.32
CA GLU A 420 16.78 7.55 11.16
C GLU A 420 16.30 7.39 12.62
N GLY A 421 16.71 6.31 13.27
CA GLY A 421 16.27 5.99 14.64
C GLY A 421 14.82 5.49 14.75
N ARG A 422 13.98 5.60 13.71
CA ARG A 422 12.63 5.02 13.70
C ARG A 422 12.66 3.50 13.43
N PRO A 423 11.71 2.73 13.99
CA PRO A 423 11.54 1.32 13.63
C PRO A 423 10.96 1.15 12.22
N CYS A 424 11.36 0.07 11.57
CA CYS A 424 10.66 -0.51 10.42
C CYS A 424 9.61 -1.56 10.87
N LEU A 425 8.86 -2.11 9.92
CA LEU A 425 7.96 -3.26 10.15
C LEU A 425 8.69 -4.44 10.83
N GLU A 426 9.85 -4.78 10.30
CA GLU A 426 10.70 -5.90 10.73
C GLU A 426 11.35 -5.70 12.12
N CYS A 427 11.22 -4.51 12.72
CA CYS A 427 11.55 -4.29 14.14
C CYS A 427 10.54 -4.90 15.11
N ALA A 428 9.31 -5.23 14.67
CA ALA A 428 8.33 -5.95 15.49
C ALA A 428 8.51 -7.47 15.44
N TRP A 429 9.10 -7.98 14.36
CA TRP A 429 9.15 -9.41 14.00
C TRP A 429 10.09 -10.22 14.90
N ASP A 430 9.78 -11.50 15.12
CA ASP A 430 10.71 -12.50 15.68
C ASP A 430 11.01 -13.61 14.68
N GLU A 431 11.74 -14.66 15.09
CA GLU A 431 12.12 -15.76 14.19
C GLU A 431 10.93 -16.44 13.53
N SER A 432 9.84 -16.68 14.28
CA SER A 432 8.61 -17.27 13.72
C SER A 432 7.97 -16.38 12.67
N ASP A 433 8.14 -15.06 12.78
CA ASP A 433 7.67 -14.12 11.77
C ASP A 433 8.49 -14.20 10.47
N TYR A 434 9.79 -14.54 10.53
CA TYR A 434 10.62 -14.80 9.33
C TYR A 434 10.45 -16.23 8.79
N GLU A 435 10.27 -17.24 9.63
CA GLU A 435 10.01 -18.64 9.22
C GLU A 435 8.66 -18.78 8.48
N THR A 436 7.71 -17.88 8.77
CA THR A 436 6.40 -17.78 8.11
C THR A 436 6.32 -16.67 7.07
N LEU A 437 7.46 -16.08 6.65
CA LEU A 437 7.52 -15.44 5.34
C LEU A 437 7.31 -16.54 4.30
N GLU A 438 6.14 -16.48 3.65
CA GLU A 438 5.62 -17.49 2.74
C GLU A 438 6.73 -18.12 1.89
N GLN A 439 7.04 -19.39 2.16
CA GLN A 439 7.68 -20.22 1.15
C GLN A 439 6.73 -20.23 -0.05
N GLU A 440 7.18 -19.75 -1.20
CA GLU A 440 6.40 -19.81 -2.43
C GLU A 440 6.18 -21.29 -2.77
N HIS A 441 5.06 -21.82 -2.31
CA HIS A 441 4.52 -23.10 -2.74
C HIS A 441 3.71 -22.80 -4.01
N PRO A 442 4.27 -22.98 -5.22
CA PRO A 442 3.47 -22.92 -6.43
C PRO A 442 2.31 -23.88 -6.26
N CYS A 443 1.09 -23.39 -6.50
CA CYS A 443 -0.14 -24.12 -6.22
C CYS A 443 -0.06 -25.52 -6.86
N ARG A 444 0.10 -26.56 -6.03
CA ARG A 444 -0.09 -27.92 -6.51
C ARG A 444 -1.53 -28.01 -6.98
N GLU A 445 -1.70 -28.46 -8.21
CA GLU A 445 -3.00 -28.72 -8.81
C GLU A 445 -3.85 -29.53 -7.82
N ILE A 446 -5.09 -29.10 -7.61
CA ILE A 446 -6.06 -29.88 -6.87
C ILE A 446 -6.41 -31.07 -7.76
N THR A 447 -5.65 -32.16 -7.63
CA THR A 447 -5.98 -33.43 -8.27
C THR A 447 -7.31 -33.89 -7.69
N GLU A 448 -8.34 -33.95 -8.56
CA GLU A 448 -9.67 -34.41 -8.17
C GLU A 448 -9.61 -35.79 -7.50
N PRO A 449 -10.47 -36.08 -6.51
CA PRO A 449 -10.54 -37.40 -5.90
C PRO A 449 -11.09 -38.40 -6.92
N THR A 450 -10.21 -39.20 -7.52
CA THR A 450 -10.58 -40.29 -8.44
C THR A 450 -11.34 -41.38 -7.69
N GLY A 451 -12.67 -41.29 -7.74
CA GLY A 451 -13.56 -42.31 -7.22
C GLY A 451 -13.61 -43.57 -8.08
N ALA A 452 -13.80 -44.71 -7.41
CA ALA A 452 -14.23 -46.00 -7.94
C ALA A 452 -13.26 -46.82 -8.84
N GLY A 453 -12.49 -47.69 -8.18
CA GLY A 453 -12.87 -49.12 -8.19
C GLY A 453 -12.15 -50.08 -9.15
N ALA A 454 -11.30 -50.94 -8.58
CA ALA A 454 -11.05 -52.29 -9.08
C ALA A 454 -10.77 -53.23 -7.91
N ALA A 455 -11.41 -54.41 -7.90
CA ALA A 455 -11.28 -55.38 -6.82
C ALA A 455 -10.09 -56.34 -7.05
N ALA A 456 -9.38 -56.70 -5.97
CA ALA A 456 -8.56 -57.89 -5.92
C ALA A 456 -8.63 -58.53 -4.52
N ARG A 457 -8.94 -59.83 -4.48
CA ARG A 457 -8.88 -60.67 -3.28
C ARG A 457 -7.44 -61.17 -3.11
N GLY A 458 -6.97 -61.40 -1.88
CA GLY A 458 -5.63 -61.99 -1.69
C GLY A 458 -5.16 -62.08 -0.24
N GLU A 459 -5.71 -63.05 0.48
CA GLU A 459 -5.10 -63.85 1.57
C GLU A 459 -4.11 -63.24 2.59
N SER A 460 -4.47 -63.44 3.86
CA SER A 460 -3.60 -63.35 5.03
C SER A 460 -2.49 -64.40 5.05
N ARG A 461 -1.31 -64.02 5.56
CA ARG A 461 -0.48 -64.84 6.45
C ARG A 461 0.43 -64.00 7.32
#